data_AF-A0A965H567-F1
#
_entry.id   AF-A0A965H567-F1
#
_cell.length_a   1.000
_cell.length_b   1.000
_cell.length_c   1.000
_cell.angle_alpha   90.00
_cell.angle_beta   90.00
_cell.angle_gamma   90.00
#
_symmetry.space_group_name_H-M   'P 1'
#
loop_
_entity.id
_entity.type
_entity.pdbx_description
1 polymer ?
#
loop_
_entity_poly.entity_id
_entity_poly.type
_entity_poly.pdbx_seq_one_letter_code
_entity_poly.pdbx_strand_id
1 'polypeptide(L)'
;DLRVFRASDGTTYTRMDSTWNNLMRASGLLKAATGERRSLYSLRHTYATLALLRNEVDIHTLSKQLGNSVAMIERYYSKLTATMAAERLA
;
A
#
# COMPACT_ATOMS: atom_id res chain seq x y z
N ASP A 1 -12.55 25.92 -5.01
CA ASP A 1 -12.35 24.48 -5.16
C ASP A 1 -10.99 24.21 -5.77
N LEU A 2 -9.94 24.10 -4.94
CA LEU A 2 -8.55 23.92 -5.39
C LEU A 2 -8.21 22.44 -5.36
N ARG A 3 -7.82 21.88 -6.51
CA ARG A 3 -7.41 20.48 -6.61
C ARG A 3 -6.00 20.30 -6.04
N VAL A 4 -5.83 19.27 -5.21
CA VAL A 4 -4.57 18.94 -4.53
C VAL A 4 -3.50 18.40 -5.49
N PHE A 5 -3.90 17.59 -6.49
CA PHE A 5 -2.99 16.99 -7.47
C PHE A 5 -3.13 17.67 -8.84
N ARG A 6 -2.10 18.40 -9.25
CA ARG A 6 -2.02 19.12 -10.52
C ARG A 6 -0.56 19.27 -10.98
N ALA A 7 -0.34 19.44 -12.27
CA ALA A 7 0.95 19.81 -12.81
C ALA A 7 1.27 21.29 -12.50
N SER A 8 2.51 21.72 -12.76
CA SER A 8 2.98 23.08 -12.53
C SER A 8 2.21 24.13 -13.34
N ASP A 9 1.68 23.74 -14.50
CA ASP A 9 0.82 24.58 -15.37
C ASP A 9 -0.66 24.60 -14.94
N GLY A 10 -1.01 23.90 -13.85
CA GLY A 10 -2.37 23.81 -13.34
C GLY A 10 -3.23 22.72 -13.97
N THR A 11 -2.72 21.98 -14.96
CA THR A 11 -3.46 20.86 -15.55
C THR A 11 -3.64 19.72 -14.56
N THR A 12 -4.77 19.03 -14.66
CA THR A 12 -5.12 17.91 -13.79
C THR A 12 -4.84 16.59 -14.47
N TYR A 13 -4.38 15.61 -13.72
CA TYR A 13 -4.16 14.26 -14.24
C TYR A 13 -5.45 13.46 -14.24
N THR A 14 -5.81 12.85 -15.37
CA THR A 14 -6.87 11.82 -15.42
C THR A 14 -6.36 10.47 -14.91
N ARG A 15 -5.05 10.20 -15.06
CA ARG A 15 -4.36 8.99 -14.60
C ARG A 15 -2.92 9.33 -14.21
N MET A 16 -2.37 8.61 -13.22
CA MET A 16 -0.98 8.77 -12.77
C MET A 16 -0.08 7.58 -13.12
N ASP A 17 -0.58 6.57 -13.84
CA ASP A 17 0.14 5.33 -14.11
C ASP A 17 1.42 5.55 -14.92
N SER A 18 1.40 6.47 -15.90
CA SER A 18 2.56 6.74 -16.74
C SER A 18 3.69 7.38 -15.93
N THR A 19 3.36 8.43 -15.16
CA THR A 19 4.29 9.09 -14.24
C THR A 19 4.86 8.11 -13.23
N TRP A 20 4.02 7.25 -12.64
CA TRP A 20 4.47 6.20 -11.75
C TRP A 20 5.41 5.21 -12.42
N ASN A 21 5.05 4.67 -13.59
CA ASN A 21 5.91 3.73 -14.32
C ASN A 21 7.27 4.34 -14.67
N ASN A 22 7.31 5.62 -15.02
CA ASN A 22 8.56 6.32 -15.30
C ASN A 22 9.43 6.45 -14.05
N LEU A 23 8.84 6.85 -12.92
CA LEU A 23 9.52 6.87 -11.61
C LEU A 23 10.07 5.48 -11.24
N MET A 24 9.27 4.44 -11.40
CA MET A 24 9.66 3.08 -11.04
C MET A 24 10.74 2.49 -11.96
N ARG A 25 10.77 2.89 -13.24
CA ARG A 25 11.89 2.57 -14.13
C ARG A 25 13.16 3.30 -13.72
N ALA A 26 13.07 4.60 -13.50
CA ALA A 26 14.22 5.43 -13.15
C ALA A 26 14.87 5.02 -11.81
N SER A 27 14.06 4.58 -10.84
CA SER A 27 14.54 4.07 -9.55
C SER A 27 14.98 2.60 -9.56
N GLY A 28 14.81 1.88 -10.67
CA GLY A 28 15.07 0.43 -10.73
C GLY A 28 14.07 -0.43 -9.95
N LEU A 29 12.97 0.16 -9.44
CA LEU A 29 11.98 -0.52 -8.62
C LEU A 29 10.78 -1.06 -9.40
N LEU A 30 10.81 -1.05 -10.73
CA LEU A 30 9.65 -1.45 -11.53
C LEU A 30 9.17 -2.87 -11.23
N LYS A 31 10.09 -3.82 -11.04
CA LYS A 31 9.76 -5.20 -10.73
C LYS A 31 10.10 -5.54 -9.28
N ALA A 32 9.21 -6.27 -8.63
CA ALA A 32 9.49 -6.92 -7.36
C ALA A 32 10.44 -8.12 -7.57
N ALA A 33 10.97 -8.67 -6.47
CA ALA A 33 11.79 -9.88 -6.51
C ALA A 33 11.04 -11.08 -7.12
N THR A 34 9.71 -11.10 -7.02
CA THR A 34 8.81 -12.08 -7.64
C THR A 34 8.63 -11.89 -9.14
N GLY A 35 9.23 -10.84 -9.74
CA GLY A 35 9.09 -10.50 -11.16
C GLY A 35 7.84 -9.68 -11.49
N GLU A 36 6.90 -9.53 -10.56
CA GLU A 36 5.68 -8.74 -10.73
C GLU A 36 5.97 -7.24 -10.79
N ARG A 37 5.17 -6.51 -11.57
CA ARG A 37 5.31 -5.05 -11.69
C ARG A 37 4.69 -4.33 -10.50
N ARG A 38 5.42 -3.39 -9.91
CA ARG A 38 4.90 -2.53 -8.85
C ARG A 38 3.99 -1.43 -9.44
N SER A 39 2.75 -1.35 -8.96
CA SER A 39 1.80 -0.29 -9.29
C SER A 39 1.69 0.71 -8.13
N LEU A 40 0.95 1.80 -8.30
CA LEU A 40 0.63 2.70 -7.19
C LEU A 40 -0.08 1.96 -6.04
N TYR A 41 -0.86 0.93 -6.36
CA TYR A 41 -1.52 0.08 -5.36
C TYR A 41 -0.53 -0.72 -4.50
N SER A 42 0.70 -0.96 -4.99
CA SER A 42 1.76 -1.58 -4.20
C SER A 42 2.15 -0.73 -2.98
N LEU A 43 1.98 0.59 -3.03
CA LEU A 43 2.20 1.47 -1.85
C LEU A 43 1.18 1.18 -0.76
N ARG A 44 -0.09 0.96 -1.13
CA ARG A 44 -1.15 0.61 -0.19
C ARG A 44 -0.89 -0.74 0.49
N HIS A 45 -0.38 -1.73 -0.26
CA HIS A 45 0.05 -3.01 0.31
C HIS A 45 1.23 -2.84 1.29
N THR A 46 2.20 -2.01 0.91
CA THR A 46 3.37 -1.73 1.77
C THR A 46 2.91 -1.07 3.07
N TYR A 47 2.03 -0.07 2.99
CA TYR A 47 1.44 0.58 4.16
C TYR A 47 0.73 -0.41 5.09
N ALA A 48 -0.18 -1.23 4.55
CA ALA A 48 -0.92 -2.20 5.36
C ALA A 48 0.02 -3.21 6.06
N THR A 49 1.02 -3.69 5.34
CA THR A 49 2.03 -4.63 5.87
C THR A 49 2.81 -4.00 7.02
N LEU A 50 3.29 -2.76 6.85
CA LEU A 50 4.06 -2.06 7.87
C LEU A 50 3.21 -1.69 9.10
N ALA A 51 1.99 -1.20 8.91
CA ALA A 51 1.08 -0.85 9.99
C ALA A 51 0.75 -2.06 10.87
N LEU A 52 0.53 -3.22 10.25
CA LEU A 52 0.34 -4.48 10.94
C LEU A 52 1.63 -4.88 11.67
N LEU A 53 2.76 -5.05 10.97
CA LEU A 53 4.02 -5.52 11.58
C LEU A 53 4.47 -4.69 12.79
N ARG A 54 4.31 -3.36 12.72
CA ARG A 54 4.72 -2.45 13.78
C ARG A 54 3.69 -2.32 14.89
N ASN A 55 2.54 -2.99 14.75
CA ASN A 55 1.40 -2.91 15.66
C ASN A 55 0.99 -1.45 15.93
N GLU A 56 1.16 -0.57 14.93
CA GLU A 56 0.88 0.87 14.99
C GLU A 56 -0.63 1.14 14.98
N VAL A 57 -1.40 0.28 14.31
CA VAL A 57 -2.83 0.46 14.06
C VAL A 57 -3.54 -0.88 14.25
N ASP A 58 -4.67 -0.88 14.95
CA ASP A 58 -5.51 -2.07 15.07
C ASP A 58 -6.19 -2.41 13.73
N ILE A 59 -6.57 -3.67 13.55
CA ILE A 59 -7.09 -4.16 12.27
C ILE A 59 -8.41 -3.51 11.84
N HIS A 60 -9.25 -3.05 12.78
CA HIS A 60 -10.49 -2.34 12.45
C HIS A 60 -10.21 -0.92 11.98
N THR A 61 -9.28 -0.22 12.61
CA THR A 61 -8.87 1.12 12.14
C THR A 61 -8.20 1.02 10.78
N LEU A 62 -7.33 0.03 10.57
CA LEU A 62 -6.72 -0.23 9.27
C LEU A 62 -7.78 -0.55 8.20
N SER A 63 -8.83 -1.30 8.55
CA SER A 63 -9.93 -1.59 7.62
C SER A 63 -10.66 -0.35 7.16
N LYS A 64 -10.90 0.61 8.05
CA LYS A 64 -11.51 1.91 7.72
C LYS A 64 -10.59 2.77 6.86
N GLN A 65 -9.31 2.86 7.19
CA GLN A 65 -8.33 3.66 6.42
C GLN A 65 -8.16 3.12 5.00
N LEU A 66 -8.13 1.80 4.87
CA LEU A 66 -8.05 1.16 3.58
C LEU A 66 -9.42 1.23 2.86
N GLY A 67 -10.54 1.16 3.57
CA GLY A 67 -11.86 1.02 2.93
C GLY A 67 -12.10 -0.40 2.43
N ASN A 68 -11.59 -1.40 3.16
CA ASN A 68 -11.84 -2.82 2.93
C ASN A 68 -12.54 -3.40 4.17
N SER A 69 -13.23 -4.53 4.02
CA SER A 69 -13.74 -5.26 5.18
C SER A 69 -12.60 -5.83 6.02
N VAL A 70 -12.83 -5.97 7.33
CA VAL A 70 -11.88 -6.61 8.26
C VAL A 70 -11.53 -8.03 7.76
N ALA A 71 -12.55 -8.81 7.40
CA ALA A 71 -12.38 -10.16 6.87
C ALA A 71 -11.48 -10.20 5.61
N MET A 72 -11.56 -9.19 4.74
CA MET A 72 -10.68 -9.11 3.57
C MET A 72 -9.23 -8.86 3.98
N ILE A 73 -9.00 -8.00 4.97
CA ILE A 73 -7.65 -7.71 5.48
C ILE A 73 -7.08 -8.93 6.20
N GLU A 74 -7.85 -9.58 7.08
CA GLU A 74 -7.45 -10.81 7.76
C GLU A 74 -7.06 -11.89 6.76
N ARG A 75 -7.90 -12.11 5.73
CA ARG A 75 -7.59 -13.11 4.69
C ARG A 75 -6.27 -12.79 3.99
N TYR A 76 -6.06 -11.54 3.59
CA TYR A 76 -4.88 -11.14 2.80
C TYR A 76 -3.59 -11.09 3.61
N TYR A 77 -3.67 -10.78 4.91
CA TYR A 77 -2.50 -10.59 5.79
C TYR A 77 -2.41 -11.60 6.93
N SER A 78 -3.19 -12.68 6.89
CA SER A 78 -3.24 -13.75 7.91
C SER A 78 -1.87 -14.32 8.29
N LYS A 79 -0.95 -14.43 7.33
CA LYS A 79 0.42 -14.92 7.58
C LYS A 79 1.22 -13.98 8.48
N LEU A 80 1.04 -12.67 8.30
CA LEU A 80 1.71 -11.67 9.11
C LEU A 80 1.16 -11.68 10.54
N THR A 81 -0.17 -11.69 10.68
CA THR A 81 -0.81 -11.70 12.00
C THR A 81 -0.49 -12.98 12.78
N ALA A 82 -0.39 -14.13 12.14
CA ALA A 82 0.05 -15.37 12.77
C ALA A 82 1.49 -15.29 13.30
N THR A 83 2.41 -14.68 12.53
CA THR A 83 3.81 -14.50 12.93
C THR A 83 3.93 -13.57 14.13
N MET A 84 3.20 -12.44 14.11
CA MET A 84 3.17 -11.51 15.23
C MET A 84 2.51 -12.09 16.50
N ALA A 85 1.46 -12.92 16.33
CA ALA A 85 0.82 -13.58 17.46
C ALA A 85 1.76 -14.57 18.14
N ALA A 86 2.61 -15.27 17.37
CA ALA A 86 3.63 -16.16 17.91
C ALA A 86 4.67 -15.42 18.76
N GLU A 87 5.15 -14.26 18.32
CA GLU A 87 6.08 -13.41 19.11
C GLU A 87 5.46 -12.90 20.42
N ARG A 88 4.14 -12.75 20.48
CA ARG A 88 3.43 -12.23 21.65
C ARG A 88 3.12 -13.31 22.71
N LEU A 89 3.25 -14.58 22.33
CA LEU A 89 2.97 -15.75 23.17
C LEU A 89 4.26 -16.48 23.64
N ALA A 90 5.43 -16.01 23.18
CA ALA A 90 6.75 -16.45 23.65
C ALA A 90 7.19 -15.60 24.85
#